data_AF-A0A7S4KVS3-F1
#
_entry.id   AF-A0A7S4KVS3-F1
#
_cell.length_a   1.000
_cell.length_b   1.000
_cell.length_c   1.000
_cell.angle_alpha   90.00
_cell.angle_beta   90.00
_cell.angle_gamma   90.00
#
_symmetry.space_group_name_H-M   'P 1'
#
loop_
_entity.id
_entity.type
_entity.pdbx_description
1 polymer ?
#
loop_
_entity_poly.entity_id
_entity_poly.type
_entity_poly.pdbx_seq_one_letter_code
_entity_poly.pdbx_strand_id
1 'polypeptide(L)'
;FDIDFQQVASYFGKSTDLLQLIACNENDSYLCLLLTFKLMILPLTKQLTNLAGNLWSRSLLSARAERVEYLLLHEFQKLKFVMPDKATFNKKKGNKDDSNFDDEAEDDANPKWSKRKKAAYSGGLVLDPKRGLYDKHILLLDFNSLYPTIIQEFNICFTTVLPSSNTEEETPRYEMPSKDL
;
A
#
# COMPACT_ATOMS: atom_id res chain seq x y z
N PHE A 1 22.14 -9.81 -23.38
CA PHE A 1 22.70 -8.87 -24.35
C PHE A 1 21.92 -7.59 -24.16
N ASP A 2 22.59 -6.55 -23.68
CA ASP A 2 21.94 -5.27 -23.41
C ASP A 2 22.58 -4.27 -24.37
N ILE A 3 21.77 -3.57 -25.16
CA ILE A 3 22.25 -2.58 -26.13
C ILE A 3 22.24 -1.22 -25.45
N ASP A 4 23.41 -0.59 -25.36
CA ASP A 4 23.50 0.76 -24.80
C ASP A 4 22.72 1.75 -25.70
N PHE A 5 21.93 2.62 -25.05
CA PHE A 5 21.08 3.59 -25.71
C PHE A 5 21.87 4.51 -26.65
N GLN A 6 23.10 4.87 -26.28
CA GLN A 6 23.97 5.72 -27.10
C GLN A 6 24.38 5.06 -28.43
N GLN A 7 24.40 3.73 -28.47
CA GLN A 7 24.86 2.97 -29.63
C GLN A 7 23.73 2.65 -30.60
N VAL A 8 22.45 2.84 -30.22
CA VAL A 8 21.29 2.47 -31.07
C VAL A 8 21.38 3.07 -32.47
N ALA A 9 21.83 4.31 -32.62
CA ALA A 9 21.98 4.97 -33.91
C ALA A 9 22.99 4.27 -34.84
N SER A 10 24.05 3.66 -34.31
CA SER A 10 25.06 2.98 -35.14
C SER A 10 24.55 1.67 -35.73
N TYR A 11 23.55 1.03 -35.13
CA TYR A 11 22.96 -0.22 -35.62
C TYR A 11 22.11 -0.04 -36.90
N PHE A 12 21.73 1.20 -37.26
CA PHE A 12 21.01 1.49 -38.51
C PHE A 12 21.89 1.53 -39.75
N GLY A 13 23.22 1.56 -39.59
CA GLY A 13 24.16 1.69 -40.72
C GLY A 13 24.36 0.40 -41.52
N LYS A 14 24.18 -0.77 -40.91
CA LYS A 14 24.37 -2.09 -41.55
C LYS A 14 23.15 -2.96 -41.33
N SER A 15 22.79 -3.73 -42.37
CA SER A 15 21.64 -4.64 -42.30
C SER A 15 21.80 -5.74 -41.25
N THR A 16 23.02 -6.23 -41.00
CA THR A 16 23.30 -7.27 -39.98
C THR A 16 23.04 -6.77 -38.57
N ASP A 17 23.47 -5.54 -38.30
CA ASP A 17 23.40 -4.92 -36.98
C ASP A 17 21.94 -4.53 -36.70
N LEU A 18 21.21 -4.05 -37.73
CA LEU A 18 19.78 -3.81 -37.64
C LEU A 18 18.98 -5.08 -37.29
N LEU A 19 19.32 -6.22 -37.91
CA LEU A 19 18.68 -7.51 -37.57
C LEU A 19 18.96 -7.94 -36.13
N GLN A 20 20.17 -7.70 -35.62
CA GLN A 20 20.50 -7.96 -34.22
C GLN A 20 19.70 -7.06 -33.27
N LEU A 21 19.50 -5.78 -33.62
CA LEU A 21 18.67 -4.86 -32.85
C LEU A 21 17.20 -5.33 -32.81
N ILE A 22 16.65 -5.77 -33.96
CA ILE A 22 15.29 -6.33 -34.04
C ILE A 22 15.17 -7.58 -33.15
N ALA A 23 16.12 -8.50 -33.25
CA ALA A 23 16.13 -9.73 -32.44
C ALA A 23 16.20 -9.45 -30.93
N CYS A 24 16.94 -8.42 -30.52
CA CYS A 24 16.98 -7.97 -29.13
C CYS A 24 15.59 -7.48 -28.65
N ASN A 25 14.94 -6.61 -29.41
CA ASN A 25 13.60 -6.09 -29.09
C ASN A 25 12.53 -7.18 -29.06
N GLU A 26 12.61 -8.14 -29.99
CA GLU A 26 11.74 -9.30 -30.02
C GLU A 26 11.92 -10.15 -28.75
N ASN A 27 13.17 -10.44 -28.39
CA ASN A 27 13.48 -11.17 -27.18
C ASN A 27 13.01 -10.43 -25.92
N ASP A 28 13.17 -9.11 -25.84
CA ASP A 28 12.70 -8.32 -24.68
C ASP A 28 11.17 -8.34 -24.56
N SER A 29 10.47 -8.22 -25.69
CA SER A 29 9.01 -8.34 -25.75
C SER A 29 8.55 -9.74 -25.33
N TYR A 30 9.25 -10.78 -25.79
CA TYR A 30 8.99 -12.17 -25.42
C TYR A 30 9.20 -12.41 -23.93
N LEU A 31 10.30 -11.90 -23.35
CA LEU A 31 10.59 -11.99 -21.93
C LEU A 31 9.55 -11.25 -21.08
N CYS A 32 9.10 -10.06 -21.51
CA CYS A 32 8.04 -9.31 -20.83
C CYS A 32 6.72 -10.09 -20.80
N LEU A 33 6.34 -10.71 -21.92
CA LEU A 33 5.13 -11.53 -22.01
C LEU A 33 5.27 -12.81 -21.16
N LEU A 34 6.42 -13.48 -21.23
CA LEU A 34 6.71 -14.67 -20.44
C LEU A 34 6.65 -14.38 -18.94
N LEU A 35 7.21 -13.25 -18.50
CA LEU A 35 7.14 -12.80 -17.11
C LEU A 35 5.69 -12.54 -16.69
N THR A 36 4.91 -11.90 -17.55
CA THR A 36 3.48 -11.62 -17.30
C THR A 36 2.68 -12.91 -17.06
N PHE A 37 2.92 -13.95 -17.87
CA PHE A 37 2.31 -15.26 -17.69
C PHE A 37 2.84 -15.99 -16.46
N LYS A 38 4.15 -15.96 -16.22
CA LYS A 38 4.79 -16.63 -15.08
C LYS A 38 4.31 -16.09 -13.73
N LEU A 39 4.14 -14.77 -13.63
CA LEU A 39 3.60 -14.11 -12.45
C LEU A 39 2.07 -14.09 -12.40
N MET A 40 1.40 -14.63 -13.43
CA MET A 40 -0.06 -14.71 -13.47
C MET A 40 -0.73 -13.34 -13.26
N ILE A 41 -0.17 -12.27 -13.85
CA ILE A 41 -0.60 -10.89 -13.59
C ILE A 41 -2.08 -10.69 -13.94
N LEU A 42 -2.51 -11.18 -15.10
CA LEU A 42 -3.89 -11.01 -15.57
C LEU A 42 -4.91 -11.74 -14.67
N PRO A 43 -4.80 -13.05 -14.38
CA PRO A 43 -5.76 -13.73 -13.50
C PRO A 43 -5.72 -13.20 -12.06
N LEU A 44 -4.53 -12.89 -11.52
CA LEU A 44 -4.41 -12.36 -10.16
C LEU A 44 -5.09 -11.00 -10.02
N THR A 45 -4.80 -10.07 -10.94
CA THR A 45 -5.38 -8.72 -10.88
C THR A 45 -6.88 -8.72 -11.18
N LYS A 46 -7.37 -9.64 -12.04
CA LYS A 46 -8.80 -9.85 -12.25
C LYS A 46 -9.49 -10.30 -10.97
N GLN A 47 -8.94 -11.30 -10.27
CA GLN A 47 -9.51 -11.78 -8.99
C GLN A 47 -9.53 -10.67 -7.93
N LEU A 48 -8.42 -9.93 -7.77
CA LEU A 48 -8.35 -8.81 -6.85
C LEU A 48 -9.37 -7.72 -7.15
N THR A 49 -9.61 -7.45 -8.44
CA THR A 49 -10.58 -6.44 -8.87
C THR A 49 -12.01 -6.90 -8.60
N ASN A 50 -12.32 -8.18 -8.86
CA ASN A 50 -13.64 -8.74 -8.55
C ASN A 50 -13.93 -8.75 -7.04
N LEU A 51 -12.92 -8.98 -6.21
CA LEU A 51 -13.06 -8.93 -4.75
C LEU A 51 -13.26 -7.51 -4.24
N ALA A 52 -12.46 -6.56 -4.72
CA ALA A 52 -12.52 -5.17 -4.26
C ALA A 52 -13.68 -4.37 -4.87
N GLY A 53 -14.11 -4.70 -6.09
CA GLY A 53 -15.14 -3.97 -6.82
C GLY A 53 -14.69 -2.63 -7.40
N ASN A 54 -13.40 -2.46 -7.68
CA ASN A 54 -12.82 -1.26 -8.30
C ASN A 54 -12.60 -1.44 -9.82
N LEU A 55 -12.03 -0.44 -10.50
CA LEU A 55 -11.67 -0.55 -11.93
C LEU A 55 -10.42 -1.43 -12.12
N TRP A 56 -10.46 -2.38 -13.07
CA TRP A 56 -9.35 -3.31 -13.32
C TRP A 56 -8.05 -2.60 -13.74
N SER A 57 -8.16 -1.52 -14.52
CA SER A 57 -7.01 -0.68 -14.91
C SER A 57 -6.24 -0.13 -13.71
N ARG A 58 -6.94 0.21 -12.61
CA ARG A 58 -6.36 0.71 -11.36
C ARG A 58 -5.69 -0.42 -10.57
N SER A 59 -6.24 -1.62 -10.63
CA SER A 59 -5.63 -2.82 -10.04
C SER A 59 -4.34 -3.23 -10.76
N LEU A 60 -4.27 -3.10 -12.09
CA LEU A 60 -3.05 -3.31 -12.88
C LEU A 60 -1.94 -2.32 -12.50
N LEU A 61 -2.30 -1.07 -12.15
CA LEU A 61 -1.38 -0.06 -11.63
C LEU A 61 -1.02 -0.23 -10.13
N SER A 62 -1.41 -1.35 -9.51
CA SER A 62 -1.10 -1.69 -8.12
C SER A 62 -1.58 -0.66 -7.08
N ALA A 63 -2.72 -0.01 -7.32
CA ALA A 63 -3.34 0.91 -6.37
C ALA A 63 -3.99 0.17 -5.18
N ARG A 64 -3.19 -0.21 -4.17
CA ARG A 64 -3.67 -0.98 -2.99
C ARG A 64 -4.73 -0.26 -2.17
N ALA A 65 -4.51 1.02 -1.84
CA ALA A 65 -5.43 1.80 -1.00
C ALA A 65 -6.81 1.93 -1.64
N GLU A 66 -6.86 2.18 -2.95
CA GLU A 66 -8.10 2.27 -3.71
C GLU A 66 -8.89 0.96 -3.70
N ARG A 67 -8.22 -0.20 -3.75
CA ARG A 67 -8.91 -1.49 -3.61
C ARG A 67 -9.58 -1.65 -2.24
N VAL A 68 -8.89 -1.26 -1.17
CA VAL A 68 -9.45 -1.31 0.19
C VAL A 68 -10.59 -0.32 0.34
N GLU A 69 -10.46 0.89 -0.21
CA GLU A 69 -11.50 1.91 -0.23
C GLU A 69 -12.78 1.40 -0.92
N TYR A 70 -12.69 0.88 -2.14
CA TYR A 70 -13.84 0.32 -2.86
C TYR A 70 -14.46 -0.87 -2.12
N LEU A 71 -13.64 -1.76 -1.55
CA LEU A 71 -14.14 -2.89 -0.76
C LEU A 71 -15.00 -2.40 0.41
N LEU A 72 -14.52 -1.40 1.17
CA LEU A 72 -15.26 -0.82 2.29
C LEU A 72 -16.52 -0.09 1.81
N LEU A 73 -16.42 0.70 0.74
CA LEU A 73 -17.58 1.41 0.17
C LEU A 73 -18.70 0.45 -0.21
N HIS A 74 -18.37 -0.68 -0.85
CA HIS A 74 -19.37 -1.69 -1.22
C HIS A 74 -20.02 -2.35 0.00
N GLU A 75 -19.24 -2.72 1.02
CA GLU A 75 -19.78 -3.36 2.23
C GLU A 75 -20.65 -2.41 3.06
N PHE A 76 -20.21 -1.18 3.28
CA PHE A 76 -20.98 -0.21 4.04
C PHE A 76 -22.23 0.29 3.28
N GLN A 77 -22.18 0.35 1.95
CA GLN A 77 -23.36 0.68 1.14
C GLN A 77 -24.43 -0.42 1.21
N LYS A 78 -24.04 -1.70 1.25
CA LYS A 78 -24.97 -2.82 1.49
C LYS A 78 -25.66 -2.65 2.84
N LEU A 79 -24.90 -2.22 3.86
CA LEU A 79 -25.38 -1.96 5.22
C LEU A 79 -26.08 -0.58 5.40
N LYS A 80 -26.30 0.18 4.31
CA LYS A 80 -27.00 1.48 4.29
C LYS A 80 -26.36 2.58 5.14
N PHE A 81 -25.04 2.55 5.32
CA PHE A 81 -24.31 3.63 5.97
C PHE A 81 -24.09 4.81 5.01
N VAL A 82 -24.05 6.03 5.56
CA VAL A 82 -23.63 7.23 4.83
C VAL A 82 -22.10 7.22 4.73
N MET A 83 -21.58 7.31 3.51
CA MET A 83 -20.14 7.29 3.25
C MET A 83 -19.52 8.68 3.35
N PRO A 84 -18.30 8.79 3.88
CA PRO A 84 -17.59 10.06 3.92
C PRO A 84 -17.28 10.52 2.50
N ASP A 85 -17.43 11.82 2.27
CA ASP A 85 -17.02 12.41 1.00
C ASP A 85 -15.52 12.21 0.79
N LYS A 86 -15.14 12.00 -0.47
CA LYS A 86 -13.73 11.89 -0.83
C LYS A 86 -13.03 13.17 -0.41
N ALA A 87 -12.06 13.05 0.50
CA ALA A 87 -11.25 14.16 0.94
C ALA A 87 -10.58 14.79 -0.29
N THR A 88 -11.16 15.89 -0.78
CA THR A 88 -10.45 16.78 -1.68
C THR A 88 -9.34 17.34 -0.83
N PHE A 89 -8.10 16.91 -1.07
CA PHE A 89 -6.92 17.56 -0.53
C PHE A 89 -6.85 18.97 -1.12
N ASN A 90 -7.76 19.84 -0.67
CA ASN A 90 -7.71 21.26 -0.89
C ASN A 90 -6.47 21.72 -0.17
N LYS A 91 -5.46 22.00 -0.97
CA LYS A 91 -4.16 22.56 -0.62
C LYS A 91 -4.34 23.99 -0.11
N LYS A 92 -5.12 24.20 0.97
CA LYS A 92 -5.26 25.46 1.72
C LYS A 92 -6.14 25.28 2.96
N LYS A 93 -5.48 25.00 4.09
CA LYS A 93 -5.63 25.81 5.31
C LYS A 93 -4.42 25.52 6.18
N GLY A 94 -3.47 26.45 6.16
CA GLY A 94 -2.59 26.60 7.31
C GLY A 94 -3.47 27.00 8.49
N ASN A 95 -3.48 26.16 9.52
CA ASN A 95 -3.73 26.61 10.87
C ASN A 95 -2.50 26.21 11.66
N LYS A 96 -1.67 27.22 11.97
CA LYS A 96 -0.75 27.19 13.10
C LYS A 96 -1.63 27.15 14.35
N ASP A 97 -1.45 26.12 15.16
CA ASP A 97 -1.57 26.09 16.63
C ASP A 97 -1.41 24.60 17.01
N ASP A 98 -0.22 24.19 17.42
CA ASP A 98 0.37 24.30 18.76
C ASP A 98 0.06 23.07 19.62
N SER A 99 1.04 22.16 19.64
CA SER A 99 1.53 21.60 20.90
C SER A 99 3.00 21.27 20.70
N ASN A 100 3.83 22.21 21.14
CA ASN A 100 5.24 22.01 21.45
C ASN A 100 5.41 20.74 22.31
N PHE A 101 6.27 19.86 21.84
CA PHE A 101 7.17 19.14 22.73
C PHE A 101 8.57 19.43 22.19
N ASP A 102 9.20 20.39 22.86
CA ASP A 102 10.60 20.75 22.67
C ASP A 102 11.46 19.51 22.91
N ASP A 103 12.39 19.25 22.00
CA ASP A 103 13.73 18.79 22.39
C ASP A 103 14.70 19.28 21.31
N GLU A 104 15.56 20.19 21.75
CA GLU A 104 16.66 20.78 21.01
C GLU A 104 17.66 19.70 20.60
N ALA A 105 17.97 19.63 19.30
CA ALA A 105 19.22 19.09 18.81
C ALA A 105 19.64 19.91 17.60
N GLU A 106 20.67 20.72 17.81
CA GLU A 106 21.30 21.58 16.83
C GLU A 106 21.84 20.82 15.62
N ASP A 107 21.67 21.48 14.47
CA ASP A 107 22.46 21.51 13.24
C ASP A 107 23.29 20.29 12.82
N ASP A 108 22.93 19.71 11.67
CA ASP A 108 23.90 19.66 10.57
C ASP A 108 23.20 19.70 9.21
N ALA A 109 23.79 20.49 8.31
CA ALA A 109 23.23 20.92 7.04
C ALA A 109 23.52 19.92 5.91
N ASN A 110 22.48 19.36 5.28
CA ASN A 110 22.58 18.90 3.87
C ASN A 110 21.18 18.82 3.18
N PRO A 111 21.04 19.19 1.89
CA PRO A 111 19.75 19.48 1.28
C PRO A 111 19.11 18.26 0.58
N LYS A 112 17.77 18.23 0.60
CA LYS A 112 16.86 17.49 -0.32
C LYS A 112 16.92 15.95 -0.28
N TRP A 113 16.58 15.37 0.87
CA TRP A 113 15.75 14.16 0.90
C TRP A 113 14.40 14.57 1.48
N SER A 114 13.31 14.30 0.75
CA SER A 114 11.93 14.50 1.23
C SER A 114 11.82 13.94 2.65
N LYS A 115 11.75 14.81 3.67
CA LYS A 115 11.60 14.42 5.08
C LYS A 115 10.35 13.55 5.16
N ARG A 116 10.57 12.23 5.22
CA ARG A 116 9.53 11.22 5.44
C ARG A 116 8.83 11.67 6.72
N LYS A 117 7.53 11.99 6.64
CA LYS A 117 6.77 12.47 7.79
C LYS A 117 7.01 11.50 8.96
N LYS A 118 7.30 12.06 10.15
CA LYS A 118 7.43 11.28 11.39
C LYS A 118 6.16 10.43 11.56
N ALA A 119 6.32 9.23 12.11
CA ALA A 119 5.20 8.32 12.31
C ALA A 119 4.14 8.99 13.21
N ALA A 120 2.87 8.89 12.80
CA ALA A 120 1.75 9.50 13.52
C ALA A 120 1.26 8.65 14.71
N TYR A 121 1.66 7.39 14.76
CA TYR A 121 1.25 6.43 15.80
C TYR A 121 2.34 5.36 15.98
N SER A 122 2.31 4.68 17.13
CA SER A 122 3.22 3.58 17.45
C SER A 122 2.96 2.36 16.56
N GLY A 123 4.04 1.74 16.05
CA GLY A 123 3.98 0.55 15.21
C GLY A 123 4.16 -0.76 16.01
N GLY A 124 4.60 -1.81 15.31
CA GLY A 124 4.94 -3.10 15.93
C GLY A 124 6.14 -3.02 16.88
N LEU A 125 6.14 -3.86 17.90
CA LEU A 125 7.25 -4.02 18.82
C LEU A 125 8.37 -4.85 18.17
N VAL A 126 9.61 -4.36 18.27
CA VAL A 126 10.81 -5.07 17.86
C VAL A 126 11.66 -5.31 19.11
N LEU A 127 11.96 -6.56 19.40
CA LEU A 127 12.85 -6.93 20.51
C LEU A 127 14.31 -6.72 20.09
N ASP A 128 15.14 -6.34 21.05
CA ASP A 128 16.58 -6.21 20.80
C ASP A 128 17.20 -7.58 20.48
N PRO A 129 17.94 -7.71 19.35
CA PRO A 129 18.49 -8.98 18.94
C PRO A 129 19.71 -9.36 19.79
N LYS A 130 19.77 -10.62 20.20
CA LYS A 130 21.00 -11.22 20.73
C LYS A 130 21.93 -11.55 19.56
N ARG A 131 22.97 -10.74 19.37
CA ARG A 131 23.91 -10.89 18.24
C ARG A 131 24.90 -12.02 18.51
N GLY A 132 25.20 -12.82 17.50
CA GLY A 132 26.17 -13.90 17.59
C GLY A 132 25.93 -14.98 16.55
N LEU A 133 26.90 -15.91 16.44
CA LEU A 133 26.72 -17.17 15.74
C LEU A 133 26.05 -18.16 16.69
N TYR A 134 25.05 -18.89 16.21
CA TYR A 134 24.30 -19.85 17.01
C TYR A 134 24.64 -21.27 16.54
N ASP A 135 25.28 -22.05 17.41
CA ASP A 135 25.61 -23.46 17.16
C ASP A 135 24.47 -24.44 17.52
N LYS A 136 23.39 -23.92 18.14
CA LYS A 136 22.19 -24.68 18.54
C LYS A 136 21.02 -24.34 17.63
N HIS A 137 20.06 -25.27 17.52
CA HIS A 137 18.84 -25.08 16.75
C HIS A 137 18.07 -23.83 17.23
N ILE A 138 17.63 -23.01 16.27
CA ILE A 138 16.79 -21.83 16.50
C ILE A 138 15.34 -22.19 16.15
N LEU A 139 14.42 -21.94 17.08
CA LEU A 139 12.99 -22.04 16.82
C LEU A 139 12.44 -20.66 16.50
N LEU A 140 11.77 -20.55 15.36
CA LEU A 140 11.03 -19.36 14.94
C LEU A 140 9.53 -19.64 15.10
N LEU A 141 8.86 -18.82 15.90
CA LEU A 141 7.42 -18.86 16.09
C LEU A 141 6.84 -17.56 15.53
N ASP A 142 5.78 -17.67 14.74
CA ASP A 142 5.10 -16.52 14.13
C ASP A 142 3.59 -16.70 14.21
N PHE A 143 2.85 -15.59 14.29
CA PHE A 143 1.41 -15.57 14.27
C PHE A 143 0.90 -15.52 12.83
N ASN A 144 0.02 -16.47 12.47
CA ASN A 144 -0.66 -16.41 11.18
C ASN A 144 -1.57 -15.18 11.12
N SER A 145 -1.23 -14.22 10.27
CA SER A 145 -2.04 -13.02 10.01
C SER A 145 -2.42 -12.23 11.27
N LEU A 146 -1.41 -11.82 12.06
CA LEU A 146 -1.59 -11.13 13.36
C LEU A 146 -2.65 -10.01 13.35
N TYR A 147 -2.53 -9.01 12.46
CA TYR A 147 -3.45 -7.85 12.48
C TYR A 147 -4.90 -8.18 12.09
N PRO A 148 -5.18 -8.93 11.00
CA PRO A 148 -6.53 -9.41 10.73
C PRO A 148 -7.16 -10.18 11.89
N THR A 149 -6.37 -11.03 12.57
CA THR A 149 -6.84 -11.81 13.72
C THR A 149 -7.17 -10.90 14.92
N ILE A 150 -6.32 -9.92 15.24
CA ILE A 150 -6.59 -8.94 16.31
C ILE A 150 -7.87 -8.14 16.02
N ILE A 151 -8.06 -7.71 14.76
CA ILE A 151 -9.26 -6.97 14.36
C ILE A 151 -10.53 -7.79 14.61
N GLN A 152 -10.51 -9.09 14.32
CA GLN A 152 -11.65 -9.98 14.51
C GLN A 152 -11.88 -10.30 15.99
N GLU A 153 -10.82 -10.70 16.72
CA GLU A 153 -10.88 -11.11 18.13
C GLU A 153 -11.45 -10.00 19.03
N PHE A 154 -11.02 -8.76 18.80
CA PHE A 154 -11.46 -7.60 19.60
C PHE A 154 -12.58 -6.80 18.94
N ASN A 155 -13.16 -7.30 17.84
CA ASN A 155 -14.24 -6.65 17.08
C ASN A 155 -13.93 -5.16 16.77
N ILE A 156 -12.74 -4.89 16.25
CA ILE A 156 -12.28 -3.53 15.94
C ILE A 156 -12.89 -3.08 14.62
N CYS A 157 -13.82 -2.11 14.68
CA CYS A 157 -14.51 -1.57 13.52
C CYS A 157 -14.84 -0.09 13.75
N PHE A 158 -15.09 0.65 12.67
CA PHE A 158 -15.58 2.03 12.72
C PHE A 158 -16.91 2.16 13.49
N THR A 159 -17.69 1.08 13.62
CA THR A 159 -18.98 1.07 14.31
C THR A 159 -18.88 0.67 15.78
N THR A 160 -17.77 0.10 16.22
CA THR A 160 -17.61 -0.51 17.56
C THR A 160 -16.63 0.26 18.43
N VAL A 161 -15.63 0.90 17.83
CA VAL A 161 -14.65 1.74 18.52
C VAL A 161 -15.04 3.20 18.35
N LEU A 162 -15.47 3.83 19.44
CA LEU A 162 -15.74 5.27 19.44
C LEU A 162 -14.41 6.04 19.43
N PRO A 163 -14.26 7.08 18.60
CA PRO A 163 -13.19 8.04 18.76
C PRO A 163 -13.24 8.60 20.18
N SER A 164 -12.09 8.72 20.84
CA SER A 164 -11.98 9.44 22.10
C SER A 164 -12.27 10.92 21.85
N SER A 165 -13.54 11.31 21.84
CA SER A 165 -13.96 12.70 21.92
C SER A 165 -13.64 13.19 23.33
N ASN A 166 -12.94 14.31 23.43
CA ASN A 166 -12.79 15.07 24.68
C ASN A 166 -14.10 15.74 25.13
N THR A 167 -15.25 15.14 24.85
CA THR A 167 -16.57 15.60 25.25
C THR A 167 -17.45 14.40 25.55
N GLU A 168 -17.97 14.38 26.77
CA GLU A 168 -18.91 13.42 27.37
C GLU A 168 -20.30 13.48 26.71
N GLU A 169 -20.38 13.63 25.39
CA GLU A 169 -21.62 13.46 24.65
C GLU A 169 -21.64 12.04 24.12
N GLU A 170 -22.46 11.18 24.74
CA GLU A 170 -22.79 9.85 24.24
C GLU A 170 -23.30 9.96 22.80
N THR A 171 -22.40 9.85 21.82
CA THR A 171 -22.82 9.64 20.44
C THR A 171 -23.57 8.31 20.41
N PRO A 172 -24.86 8.28 20.03
CA PRO A 172 -25.66 7.07 20.09
C PRO A 172 -24.98 6.01 19.22
N ARG A 173 -24.82 4.80 19.78
CA ARG A 173 -24.32 3.65 19.01
C ARG A 173 -25.24 3.45 17.82
N TYR A 174 -24.69 3.51 16.61
CA TYR A 174 -25.47 3.13 15.44
C TYR A 174 -25.73 1.62 15.52
N GLU A 175 -26.98 1.25 15.79
CA GLU A 175 -27.38 -0.16 15.76
C GLU A 175 -27.24 -0.68 14.34
N MET A 176 -26.56 -1.81 14.18
CA MET A 176 -26.50 -2.44 12.88
C MET A 176 -27.92 -2.80 12.44
N PRO A 177 -28.32 -2.48 11.19
CA PRO A 177 -29.59 -2.95 10.66
C PRO A 177 -29.65 -4.47 10.79
N SER A 178 -30.82 -5.03 11.16
CA SER A 178 -30.95 -6.47 11.30
C SER A 178 -30.60 -7.14 9.96
N LYS A 179 -29.96 -8.32 10.04
CA LYS A 179 -29.57 -9.10 8.86
C LYS A 179 -30.76 -9.71 8.11
N ASP A 180 -31.99 -9.40 8.53
CA ASP A 180 -33.22 -9.93 7.98
C ASP A 180 -33.81 -8.94 6.96
N LEU A 181 -33.18 -8.88 5.78
CA LEU A 181 -33.76 -8.38 4.53
C LEU A 181 -33.25 -9.19 3.34
#